data_AF-A0AAN5B1W9-F1
#
_entry.id   AF-A0AAN5B1W9-F1
#
_cell.length_a   1.000
_cell.length_b   1.000
_cell.length_c   1.000
_cell.angle_alpha   90.00
_cell.angle_beta   90.00
_cell.angle_gamma   90.00
#
_symmetry.space_group_name_H-M   'P 1'
#
loop_
_entity.id
_entity.type
_entity.pdbx_description
1 polymer ?
#
loop_
_entity_poly.entity_id
_entity_poly.type
_entity_poly.pdbx_seq_one_letter_code
_entity_poly.pdbx_strand_id
1 'polypeptide(L)'
;MISKRNALKTVVAAGAITTFSGLVPGLLQAVAAPKLRTRRCVNTMALDDPDLSAYRDFVGIMRSRPQSSRVSWLGFANQHGDAHNFKYCPHGDWYFLPWHRGFVEMYEKAAAAMTRHPDFAMPYWDWTALRELPAAFTDKTYRGQPNPLYVPGKGDDPTMLRNQLTGENALTDELVGPEVIRKIYQETNYEAFGTSRSVDRSDPKKPVVQNNLDAKWVPMGGGNQGILERTPHNNVHNNIGGFMPESNSPRDPIFMMHHGNIDRIWVS
;
A
#
# COMPACT_ATOMS: atom_id res chain seq x y z
N MET A 1 27.87 15.73 -4.46
CA MET A 1 26.51 15.80 -3.88
C MET A 1 25.51 15.82 -5.01
N ILE A 2 24.76 14.74 -5.21
CA ILE A 2 23.69 14.66 -6.21
C ILE A 2 22.41 15.11 -5.51
N SER A 3 21.79 16.20 -6.00
CA SER A 3 20.54 16.74 -5.47
C SER A 3 19.33 15.85 -5.84
N LYS A 4 18.30 15.80 -4.98
CA LYS A 4 17.01 15.09 -5.19
C LYS A 4 16.41 15.35 -6.60
N ARG A 5 16.64 16.53 -7.18
CA ARG A 5 16.15 16.90 -8.53
C ARG A 5 16.89 16.22 -9.68
N ASN A 6 18.14 15.79 -9.49
CA ASN A 6 18.95 15.18 -10.56
C ASN A 6 18.80 13.65 -10.59
N ALA A 7 18.48 13.01 -9.46
CA ALA A 7 18.25 11.57 -9.42
C ALA A 7 16.94 11.18 -10.15
N LEU A 8 15.86 11.96 -9.99
CA LEU A 8 14.58 11.69 -10.68
C LEU A 8 14.56 12.10 -12.15
N LYS A 9 15.32 13.13 -12.56
CA LYS A 9 15.41 13.52 -13.98
C LYS A 9 16.22 12.55 -14.84
N THR A 10 17.10 11.74 -14.23
CA THR A 10 17.96 10.82 -14.97
C THR A 10 17.31 9.45 -15.22
N VAL A 11 16.22 9.11 -14.51
CA VAL A 11 15.53 7.81 -14.67
C VAL A 11 14.39 7.86 -15.71
N VAL A 12 13.92 9.03 -16.12
CA VAL A 12 12.84 9.16 -17.11
C VAL A 12 13.33 9.00 -18.57
N ALA A 13 14.65 8.95 -18.83
CA ALA A 13 15.20 8.88 -20.19
C ALA A 13 15.80 7.52 -20.61
N ALA A 14 15.78 6.51 -19.75
CA ALA A 14 16.29 5.18 -20.09
C ALA A 14 15.21 4.11 -19.87
N GLY A 15 14.17 4.17 -20.70
CA GLY A 15 13.33 3.01 -20.97
C GLY A 15 14.18 1.94 -21.65
N ALA A 16 14.86 1.11 -20.86
CA ALA A 16 15.50 -0.09 -21.35
C ALA A 16 14.42 -1.10 -21.72
N ILE A 17 13.91 -0.95 -22.94
CA ILE A 17 13.33 -2.03 -23.71
C ILE A 17 14.47 -3.02 -23.96
N THR A 18 14.70 -3.95 -23.06
CA THR A 18 15.39 -5.21 -23.38
C THR A 18 14.35 -6.14 -24.00
N THR A 19 13.99 -5.84 -25.25
CA THR A 19 13.34 -6.81 -26.13
C THR A 19 14.28 -7.99 -26.31
N PHE A 20 13.92 -9.14 -25.73
CA PHE A 20 14.31 -10.44 -26.29
C PHE A 20 13.79 -10.49 -27.73
N SER A 21 14.59 -10.00 -28.66
CA SER A 21 14.30 -9.91 -30.08
C SER A 21 15.33 -10.76 -30.82
N GLY A 22 14.83 -11.83 -31.43
CA GLY A 22 15.59 -12.94 -32.00
C GLY A 22 15.15 -14.22 -31.31
N LEU A 23 14.12 -14.94 -31.80
CA LEU A 23 14.11 -15.63 -33.09
C LEU A 23 12.66 -15.95 -33.51
N VAL A 24 11.89 -14.98 -34.01
CA VAL A 24 10.69 -15.26 -34.84
C VAL A 24 10.51 -14.09 -35.82
N PRO A 25 10.76 -14.26 -37.13
CA PRO A 25 10.41 -13.25 -38.12
C PRO A 25 8.87 -13.13 -38.16
N GLY A 26 8.31 -11.99 -37.73
CA GLY A 26 6.88 -11.70 -37.94
C GLY A 26 6.09 -10.96 -36.84
N LEU A 27 6.69 -10.59 -35.71
CA LEU A 27 5.96 -9.89 -34.63
C LEU A 27 6.69 -8.63 -34.17
N LEU A 28 6.71 -7.61 -35.01
CA LEU A 28 6.84 -6.23 -34.55
C LEU A 28 5.43 -5.70 -34.23
N GLN A 29 4.81 -6.23 -33.16
CA GLN A 29 3.75 -5.46 -32.52
C GLN A 29 4.43 -4.30 -31.82
N ALA A 30 4.18 -3.09 -32.31
CA ALA A 30 4.48 -1.87 -31.58
C ALA A 30 3.79 -1.99 -30.22
N VAL A 31 4.55 -2.27 -29.16
CA VAL A 31 4.04 -2.22 -27.79
C VAL A 31 3.72 -0.76 -27.54
N ALA A 32 2.44 -0.40 -27.61
CA ALA A 32 1.99 0.94 -27.26
C ALA A 32 2.55 1.28 -25.88
N ALA A 33 3.16 2.46 -25.74
CA ALA A 33 3.63 2.91 -24.44
C ALA A 33 2.45 2.82 -23.45
N PRO A 34 2.65 2.21 -22.26
CA PRO A 34 1.56 2.03 -21.31
C PRO A 34 0.95 3.40 -21.00
N LYS A 35 -0.36 3.52 -21.16
CA LYS A 35 -1.11 4.73 -20.78
C LYS A 35 -0.87 4.98 -19.29
N LEU A 36 -0.46 6.20 -18.95
CA LEU A 36 -0.23 6.58 -17.57
C LEU A 36 -1.56 6.52 -16.80
N ARG A 37 -1.56 5.78 -15.70
CA ARG A 37 -2.69 5.68 -14.76
C ARG A 37 -2.61 6.79 -13.73
N THR A 38 -3.74 7.40 -13.41
CA THR A 38 -3.82 8.46 -12.40
C THR A 38 -4.66 8.00 -11.24
N ARG A 39 -4.01 7.74 -10.10
CA ARG A 39 -4.70 7.45 -8.84
C ARG A 39 -5.44 8.71 -8.38
N ARG A 40 -6.69 8.55 -7.94
CA ARG A 40 -7.58 9.64 -7.48
C ARG A 40 -7.99 9.44 -6.03
N CYS A 41 -8.32 10.53 -5.35
CA CYS A 41 -8.76 10.48 -3.95
C CYS A 41 -10.14 9.82 -3.84
N VAL A 42 -10.23 8.72 -3.10
CA VAL A 42 -11.44 7.91 -2.99
C VAL A 42 -12.59 8.64 -2.29
N ASN A 43 -12.31 9.58 -1.38
CA ASN A 43 -13.33 10.41 -0.72
C ASN A 43 -14.07 11.33 -1.69
N THR A 44 -13.49 11.60 -2.87
CA THR A 44 -14.09 12.47 -3.90
C THR A 44 -14.74 11.68 -5.04
N MET A 45 -14.71 10.34 -4.97
CA MET A 45 -15.33 9.48 -5.98
C MET A 45 -16.82 9.28 -5.68
N ALA A 46 -17.64 9.26 -6.73
CA ALA A 46 -19.00 8.73 -6.63
C ALA A 46 -18.95 7.23 -6.27
N LEU A 47 -19.96 6.71 -5.55
CA LEU A 47 -19.98 5.30 -5.14
C LEU A 47 -19.97 4.32 -6.31
N ASP A 48 -20.45 4.77 -7.47
CA ASP A 48 -20.49 4.08 -8.75
C ASP A 48 -19.39 4.53 -9.73
N ASP A 49 -18.35 5.24 -9.26
CA ASP A 49 -17.16 5.54 -10.05
C ASP A 49 -16.57 4.23 -10.64
N PRO A 50 -16.13 4.21 -11.91
CA PRO A 50 -15.63 3.00 -12.55
C PRO A 50 -14.45 2.35 -11.81
N ASP A 51 -13.51 3.12 -11.28
CA ASP A 51 -12.37 2.57 -10.55
C ASP A 51 -12.82 1.99 -9.20
N LEU A 52 -13.65 2.73 -8.46
CA LEU A 52 -14.19 2.23 -7.19
C LEU A 52 -15.06 0.98 -7.38
N SER A 53 -15.84 0.93 -8.45
CA SER A 53 -16.64 -0.24 -8.81
C SER A 53 -15.75 -1.44 -9.16
N ALA A 54 -14.72 -1.24 -9.98
CA ALA A 54 -13.74 -2.28 -10.29
C ALA A 54 -13.03 -2.79 -9.03
N TYR A 55 -12.65 -1.92 -8.10
CA TYR A 55 -12.03 -2.33 -6.84
C TYR A 55 -12.99 -3.16 -5.95
N ARG A 56 -14.26 -2.73 -5.85
CA ARG A 56 -15.31 -3.46 -5.13
C ARG A 56 -15.55 -4.85 -5.73
N ASP A 57 -15.62 -4.94 -7.06
CA ASP A 57 -15.78 -6.20 -7.78
C ASP A 57 -14.57 -7.11 -7.59
N PHE A 58 -13.36 -6.56 -7.67
CA PHE A 58 -12.12 -7.30 -7.40
C PHE A 58 -12.11 -7.91 -5.99
N VAL A 59 -12.44 -7.13 -4.97
CA VAL A 59 -12.52 -7.62 -3.58
C VAL A 59 -13.58 -8.71 -3.46
N GLY A 60 -14.76 -8.52 -4.07
CA GLY A 60 -15.84 -9.53 -4.11
C GLY A 60 -15.40 -10.84 -4.77
N ILE A 61 -14.73 -10.76 -5.92
CA ILE A 61 -14.17 -11.92 -6.65
C ILE A 61 -13.11 -12.63 -5.78
N MET A 62 -12.22 -11.89 -5.13
CA MET A 62 -11.14 -12.46 -4.31
C MET A 62 -11.68 -13.13 -3.04
N ARG A 63 -12.74 -12.59 -2.44
CA ARG A 63 -13.42 -13.15 -1.26
C ARG A 63 -14.29 -14.37 -1.59
N SER A 64 -14.78 -14.51 -2.81
CA SER A 64 -15.58 -15.68 -3.22
C SER A 64 -14.75 -16.94 -3.52
N ARG A 65 -13.44 -16.78 -3.75
CA ARG A 65 -12.52 -17.90 -3.97
C ARG A 65 -12.27 -18.71 -2.69
N PRO A 66 -11.80 -19.96 -2.78
CA PRO A 66 -11.31 -20.69 -1.62
C PRO A 66 -10.18 -19.92 -0.94
N GLN A 67 -10.36 -19.52 0.31
CA GLN A 67 -9.39 -18.67 1.03
C GLN A 67 -8.07 -19.39 1.37
N SER A 68 -8.00 -20.71 1.18
CA SER A 68 -6.75 -21.49 1.19
C SER A 68 -5.90 -21.30 -0.07
N SER A 69 -6.45 -20.71 -1.14
CA SER A 69 -5.72 -20.44 -2.38
C SER A 69 -4.77 -19.26 -2.23
N ARG A 70 -3.60 -19.33 -2.87
CA ARG A 70 -2.66 -18.20 -3.00
C ARG A 70 -3.28 -17.01 -3.74
N VAL A 71 -4.20 -17.27 -4.68
CA VAL A 71 -4.93 -16.23 -5.42
C VAL A 71 -6.34 -16.11 -4.82
N SER A 72 -6.40 -15.61 -3.60
CA SER A 72 -7.62 -15.29 -2.84
C SER A 72 -7.37 -14.01 -2.03
N TRP A 73 -8.43 -13.44 -1.45
CA TRP A 73 -8.28 -12.24 -0.61
C TRP A 73 -7.30 -12.48 0.54
N LEU A 74 -7.48 -13.58 1.28
CA LEU A 74 -6.57 -13.97 2.35
C LEU A 74 -5.17 -14.34 1.82
N GLY A 75 -5.08 -15.03 0.68
CA GLY A 75 -3.81 -15.39 0.06
C GLY A 75 -2.95 -14.17 -0.29
N PHE A 76 -3.56 -13.10 -0.79
CA PHE A 76 -2.87 -11.83 -1.06
C PHE A 76 -2.53 -11.07 0.22
N ALA A 77 -3.46 -11.02 1.19
CA ALA A 77 -3.22 -10.34 2.46
C ALA A 77 -2.07 -10.98 3.25
N ASN A 78 -1.97 -12.31 3.23
CA ASN A 78 -0.93 -13.08 3.92
C ASN A 78 0.48 -12.85 3.37
N GLN A 79 0.66 -12.13 2.26
CA GLN A 79 1.99 -11.70 1.82
C GLN A 79 2.55 -10.62 2.75
N HIS A 80 1.69 -9.81 3.36
CA HIS A 80 2.08 -8.84 4.39
C HIS A 80 2.34 -9.54 5.73
N GLY A 81 1.42 -10.40 6.17
CA GLY A 81 1.53 -11.15 7.43
C GLY A 81 0.23 -11.86 7.81
N ASP A 82 0.27 -12.57 8.94
CA ASP A 82 -0.89 -13.18 9.58
C ASP A 82 -1.30 -12.41 10.86
N ALA A 83 -2.16 -12.99 11.70
CA ALA A 83 -2.63 -12.34 12.94
C ALA A 83 -1.54 -12.23 14.03
N HIS A 84 -0.36 -12.78 13.81
CA HIS A 84 0.71 -12.83 14.82
C HIS A 84 2.01 -12.23 14.30
N ASN A 85 2.34 -12.40 13.02
CA ASN A 85 3.63 -11.99 12.48
C ASN A 85 3.54 -11.45 11.05
N PHE A 86 4.38 -10.47 10.77
CA PHE A 86 4.71 -10.11 9.38
C PHE A 86 5.39 -11.29 8.69
N LYS A 87 5.12 -11.44 7.39
CA LYS A 87 5.65 -12.54 6.58
C LYS A 87 6.76 -12.08 5.64
N TYR A 88 6.42 -11.18 4.71
CA TYR A 88 7.37 -10.62 3.74
C TYR A 88 7.45 -9.11 3.80
N CYS A 89 6.65 -8.46 4.65
CA CYS A 89 6.60 -7.01 4.76
C CYS A 89 7.71 -6.47 5.68
N PRO A 90 8.65 -5.68 5.16
CA PRO A 90 9.64 -4.97 5.98
C PRO A 90 8.99 -3.80 6.71
N HIS A 91 9.21 -3.71 8.02
CA HIS A 91 8.89 -2.58 8.90
C HIS A 91 10.10 -2.25 9.76
N GLY A 92 10.31 -0.97 10.06
CA GLY A 92 11.57 -0.54 10.67
C GLY A 92 12.77 -0.87 9.77
N ASP A 93 12.55 -1.04 8.46
CA ASP A 93 13.58 -1.28 7.47
C ASP A 93 13.39 -0.39 6.22
N TRP A 94 14.49 0.03 5.57
CA TRP A 94 14.48 0.92 4.40
C TRP A 94 13.74 0.36 3.16
N TYR A 95 13.37 -0.92 3.16
CA TYR A 95 12.53 -1.52 2.14
C TYR A 95 11.04 -1.24 2.35
N PHE A 96 10.64 -0.62 3.46
CA PHE A 96 9.24 -0.28 3.78
C PHE A 96 8.53 0.40 2.59
N LEU A 97 9.07 1.51 2.09
CA LEU A 97 8.45 2.25 0.98
C LEU A 97 8.45 1.48 -0.37
N PRO A 98 9.58 0.94 -0.87
CA PRO A 98 9.58 0.21 -2.14
C PRO A 98 8.76 -1.08 -2.10
N TRP A 99 8.74 -1.79 -0.96
CA TRP A 99 7.94 -3.00 -0.82
C TRP A 99 6.44 -2.68 -0.89
N HIS A 100 5.98 -1.66 -0.15
CA HIS A 100 4.57 -1.27 -0.18
C HIS A 100 4.15 -0.72 -1.55
N ARG A 101 5.02 -0.01 -2.28
CA ARG A 101 4.76 0.36 -3.68
C ARG A 101 4.53 -0.87 -4.55
N GLY A 102 5.41 -1.86 -4.48
CA GLY A 102 5.26 -3.11 -5.22
C GLY A 102 4.00 -3.89 -4.82
N PHE A 103 3.64 -3.84 -3.54
CA PHE A 103 2.44 -4.48 -3.01
C PHE A 103 1.15 -3.82 -3.52
N VAL A 104 1.07 -2.48 -3.49
CA VAL A 104 -0.06 -1.73 -4.07
C VAL A 104 -0.14 -1.97 -5.59
N GLU A 105 1.00 -1.97 -6.29
CA GLU A 105 1.05 -2.28 -7.73
C GLU A 105 0.56 -3.70 -8.04
N MET A 106 0.90 -4.68 -7.22
CA MET A 106 0.41 -6.07 -7.34
C MET A 106 -1.13 -6.11 -7.27
N TYR A 107 -1.73 -5.42 -6.30
CA TYR A 107 -3.18 -5.31 -6.18
C TYR A 107 -3.79 -4.55 -7.36
N GLU A 108 -3.17 -3.46 -7.80
CA GLU A 108 -3.65 -2.64 -8.91
C GLU A 108 -3.69 -3.44 -10.22
N LYS A 109 -2.61 -4.15 -10.55
CA LYS A 109 -2.55 -5.01 -11.74
C LYS A 109 -3.55 -6.16 -11.66
N ALA A 110 -3.71 -6.77 -10.49
CA ALA A 110 -4.66 -7.86 -10.29
C ALA A 110 -6.12 -7.38 -10.44
N ALA A 111 -6.46 -6.22 -9.86
CA ALA A 111 -7.77 -5.60 -10.02
C ALA A 111 -8.06 -5.31 -11.49
N ALA A 112 -7.16 -4.60 -12.18
CA ALA A 112 -7.30 -4.30 -13.61
C ALA A 112 -7.56 -5.55 -14.46
N ALA A 113 -6.78 -6.61 -14.23
CA ALA A 113 -6.88 -7.86 -14.99
C ALA A 113 -8.18 -8.63 -14.68
N MET A 114 -8.58 -8.72 -13.41
CA MET A 114 -9.72 -9.54 -12.99
C MET A 114 -11.07 -8.88 -13.28
N THR A 115 -11.14 -7.54 -13.28
CA THR A 115 -12.36 -6.79 -13.58
C THR A 115 -12.45 -6.37 -15.05
N ARG A 116 -11.43 -6.70 -15.85
CA ARG A 116 -11.30 -6.30 -17.26
C ARG A 116 -11.36 -4.78 -17.44
N HIS A 117 -10.79 -4.05 -16.48
CA HIS A 117 -10.68 -2.60 -16.48
C HIS A 117 -9.20 -2.20 -16.68
N PRO A 118 -8.66 -2.21 -17.91
CA PRO A 118 -7.22 -2.08 -18.18
C PRO A 118 -6.63 -0.72 -17.75
N ASP A 119 -7.49 0.30 -17.70
CA ASP A 119 -7.15 1.66 -17.29
C ASP A 119 -7.32 1.90 -15.78
N PHE A 120 -7.71 0.86 -15.01
CA PHE A 120 -7.87 0.95 -13.56
C PHE A 120 -6.62 1.53 -12.88
N ALA A 121 -6.83 2.56 -12.07
CA ALA A 121 -5.84 3.10 -11.15
C ALA A 121 -6.34 2.89 -9.72
N MET A 122 -5.49 2.35 -8.84
CA MET A 122 -5.86 2.16 -7.44
C MET A 122 -6.19 3.53 -6.81
N PRO A 123 -7.37 3.72 -6.20
CA PRO A 123 -7.65 4.95 -5.48
C PRO A 123 -6.69 5.14 -4.29
N TYR A 124 -6.55 6.36 -3.79
CA TYR A 124 -5.87 6.64 -2.53
C TYR A 124 -6.79 7.38 -1.58
N TRP A 125 -6.55 7.29 -0.27
CA TRP A 125 -7.29 8.04 0.74
C TRP A 125 -6.45 9.22 1.22
N ASP A 126 -6.87 10.44 0.85
CA ASP A 126 -6.17 11.66 1.25
C ASP A 126 -6.49 12.09 2.69
N TRP A 127 -6.14 11.26 3.67
CA TRP A 127 -6.35 11.55 5.09
C TRP A 127 -5.57 12.79 5.59
N THR A 128 -4.71 13.41 4.76
CA THR A 128 -4.09 14.71 5.07
C THR A 128 -5.10 15.87 4.97
N ALA A 129 -6.15 15.69 4.16
CA ALA A 129 -7.19 16.68 3.90
C ALA A 129 -8.60 16.18 4.27
N LEU A 130 -8.93 14.93 3.96
CA LEU A 130 -10.24 14.32 4.13
C LEU A 130 -10.14 13.13 5.09
N ARG A 131 -10.37 13.38 6.37
CA ARG A 131 -10.00 12.46 7.47
C ARG A 131 -11.05 11.43 7.82
N GLU A 132 -12.25 11.57 7.26
CA GLU A 132 -13.32 10.60 7.44
C GLU A 132 -13.07 9.35 6.61
N LEU A 133 -13.48 8.19 7.14
CA LEU A 133 -13.52 6.96 6.35
C LEU A 133 -14.45 7.19 5.13
N PRO A 134 -14.03 6.82 3.91
CA PRO A 134 -14.88 7.00 2.74
C PRO A 134 -16.12 6.11 2.84
N ALA A 135 -17.30 6.65 2.51
CA ALA A 135 -18.60 5.97 2.62
C ALA A 135 -18.61 4.57 1.97
N ALA A 136 -17.89 4.43 0.85
CA ALA A 136 -17.71 3.18 0.12
C ALA A 136 -17.17 2.01 0.97
N PHE A 137 -16.48 2.31 2.07
CA PHE A 137 -15.94 1.32 3.00
C PHE A 137 -16.81 1.15 4.25
N THR A 138 -17.59 2.15 4.66
CA THR A 138 -18.43 2.08 5.88
C THR A 138 -19.84 1.54 5.63
N ASP A 139 -20.35 1.66 4.41
CA ASP A 139 -21.69 1.17 4.08
C ASP A 139 -21.71 -0.35 4.05
N LYS A 140 -22.64 -0.95 4.81
CA LYS A 140 -22.81 -2.42 4.89
C LYS A 140 -23.31 -3.02 3.57
N THR A 141 -24.05 -2.23 2.79
CA THR A 141 -24.65 -2.66 1.53
C THR A 141 -24.37 -1.67 0.41
N TYR A 142 -24.33 -2.17 -0.82
CA TYR A 142 -24.26 -1.37 -2.04
C TYR A 142 -25.24 -1.97 -3.05
N ARG A 143 -26.15 -1.15 -3.59
CA ARG A 143 -27.23 -1.59 -4.50
C ARG A 143 -28.04 -2.79 -3.97
N GLY A 144 -28.35 -2.76 -2.67
CA GLY A 144 -29.14 -3.79 -2.00
C GLY A 144 -28.41 -5.11 -1.70
N GLN A 145 -27.12 -5.21 -2.02
CA GLN A 145 -26.30 -6.40 -1.75
C GLN A 145 -25.24 -6.11 -0.68
N PRO A 146 -24.73 -7.12 0.05
CA PRO A 146 -23.60 -6.92 0.97
C PRO A 146 -22.41 -6.28 0.25
N ASN A 147 -21.84 -5.23 0.83
CA ASN A 147 -20.73 -4.49 0.23
C ASN A 147 -19.41 -5.23 0.45
N PRO A 148 -18.70 -5.67 -0.60
CA PRO A 148 -17.41 -6.35 -0.46
C PRO A 148 -16.32 -5.52 0.26
N LEU A 149 -16.43 -4.19 0.26
CA LEU A 149 -15.47 -3.27 0.91
C LEU A 149 -15.73 -3.08 2.41
N TYR A 150 -16.90 -3.51 2.89
CA TYR A 150 -17.23 -3.49 4.30
C TYR A 150 -16.46 -4.58 5.06
N VAL A 151 -16.08 -4.25 6.29
CA VAL A 151 -15.37 -5.11 7.23
C VAL A 151 -16.09 -5.04 8.57
N PRO A 152 -16.37 -6.18 9.24
CA PRO A 152 -16.00 -7.55 8.88
C PRO A 152 -16.77 -8.09 7.65
N GLY A 153 -16.08 -8.82 6.79
CA GLY A 153 -16.63 -9.49 5.61
C GLY A 153 -17.08 -10.93 5.90
N LYS A 154 -17.48 -11.64 4.83
CA LYS A 154 -17.87 -13.06 4.94
C LYS A 154 -16.69 -13.91 5.41
N GLY A 155 -16.85 -14.56 6.57
CA GLY A 155 -15.83 -15.46 7.16
C GLY A 155 -14.79 -14.74 8.01
N ASP A 156 -14.90 -13.42 8.18
CA ASP A 156 -14.11 -12.68 9.15
C ASP A 156 -14.71 -12.84 10.56
N ASP A 157 -13.87 -12.64 11.58
CA ASP A 157 -14.33 -12.51 12.95
C ASP A 157 -15.21 -11.23 13.07
N PRO A 158 -16.45 -11.33 13.60
CA PRO A 158 -17.37 -10.20 13.70
C PRO A 158 -16.88 -9.06 14.58
N THR A 159 -15.85 -9.28 15.42
CA THR A 159 -15.24 -8.26 16.27
C THR A 159 -14.23 -7.37 15.53
N MET A 160 -13.81 -7.74 14.31
CA MET A 160 -12.85 -6.98 13.49
C MET A 160 -13.53 -5.78 12.81
N LEU A 161 -14.08 -4.88 13.62
CA LEU A 161 -14.77 -3.66 13.17
C LEU A 161 -13.80 -2.49 13.07
N ARG A 162 -14.02 -1.62 12.08
CA ARG A 162 -13.36 -0.32 12.05
C ARG A 162 -13.93 0.59 13.13
N ASN A 163 -13.08 1.39 13.73
CA ASN A 163 -13.45 2.49 14.61
C ASN A 163 -14.12 3.62 13.81
N GLN A 164 -14.99 4.37 14.47
CA GLN A 164 -15.32 5.71 14.01
C GLN A 164 -14.11 6.61 14.25
N LEU A 165 -13.67 7.36 13.24
CA LEU A 165 -12.50 8.24 13.34
C LEU A 165 -12.85 9.57 14.04
N THR A 166 -13.34 9.45 15.27
CA THR A 166 -13.79 10.53 16.15
C THR A 166 -13.29 10.28 17.57
N GLY A 167 -13.30 11.31 18.42
CA GLY A 167 -12.82 11.18 19.81
C GLY A 167 -11.37 10.71 19.85
N GLU A 168 -11.09 9.67 20.64
CA GLU A 168 -9.74 9.08 20.77
C GLU A 168 -9.19 8.48 19.47
N ASN A 169 -10.07 8.11 18.54
CA ASN A 169 -9.68 7.56 17.23
C ASN A 169 -9.60 8.64 16.13
N ALA A 170 -9.83 9.91 16.45
CA ALA A 170 -9.75 10.98 15.46
C ALA A 170 -8.35 11.11 14.85
N LEU A 171 -8.27 11.30 13.54
CA LEU A 171 -7.03 11.68 12.88
C LEU A 171 -6.81 13.20 13.11
N THR A 172 -6.10 13.54 14.18
CA THR A 172 -5.87 14.94 14.57
C THR A 172 -4.79 15.61 13.71
N ASP A 173 -4.67 16.93 13.81
CA ASP A 173 -3.59 17.69 13.15
C ASP A 173 -2.19 17.23 13.59
N GLU A 174 -2.06 16.78 14.83
CA GLU A 174 -0.82 16.25 15.39
C GLU A 174 -0.40 14.92 14.76
N LEU A 175 -1.37 14.16 14.23
CA LEU A 175 -1.13 12.87 13.59
C LEU A 175 -0.94 13.01 12.08
N VAL A 176 -1.79 13.80 11.42
CA VAL A 176 -1.89 13.81 9.95
C VAL A 176 -1.94 15.21 9.33
N GLY A 177 -1.84 16.25 10.15
CA GLY A 177 -2.04 17.62 9.70
C GLY A 177 -0.89 18.18 8.85
N PRO A 178 -1.06 19.41 8.32
CA PRO A 178 -0.08 20.04 7.44
C PRO A 178 1.33 20.13 8.02
N GLU A 179 1.46 20.33 9.33
CA GLU A 179 2.75 20.43 10.00
C GLU A 179 3.51 19.09 10.01
N VAL A 180 2.81 17.97 10.18
CA VAL A 180 3.39 16.62 10.09
C VAL A 180 3.92 16.39 8.67
N ILE A 181 3.08 16.68 7.66
CA ILE A 181 3.44 16.51 6.26
C ILE A 181 4.60 17.43 5.86
N ARG A 182 4.62 18.67 6.34
CA ARG A 182 5.72 19.62 6.12
C ARG A 182 7.05 19.08 6.66
N LYS A 183 7.07 18.51 7.87
CA LYS A 183 8.27 17.88 8.44
C LYS A 183 8.75 16.71 7.58
N ILE A 184 7.82 15.90 7.07
CA ILE A 184 8.15 14.78 6.18
C ILE A 184 8.85 15.25 4.91
N TYR A 185 8.32 16.28 4.23
CA TYR A 185 8.94 16.81 3.01
C TYR A 185 10.26 17.53 3.23
N GLN A 186 10.46 18.09 4.43
CA GLN A 186 11.71 18.76 4.79
C GLN A 186 12.81 17.79 5.23
N GLU A 187 12.49 16.52 5.50
CA GLU A 187 13.50 15.53 5.85
C GLU A 187 14.41 15.22 4.65
N THR A 188 15.71 15.36 4.90
CA THR A 188 16.75 15.19 3.87
C THR A 188 17.58 13.94 4.11
N ASN A 189 17.62 13.43 5.33
CA ASN A 189 18.24 12.15 5.63
C ASN A 189 17.34 11.01 5.14
N TYR A 190 17.87 10.21 4.21
CA TYR A 190 17.13 9.11 3.59
C TYR A 190 16.63 8.08 4.61
N GLU A 191 17.45 7.71 5.59
CA GLU A 191 17.10 6.71 6.61
C GLU A 191 16.13 7.27 7.66
N ALA A 192 16.18 8.57 7.93
CA ALA A 192 15.18 9.23 8.76
C ALA A 192 13.83 9.38 8.03
N PHE A 193 13.84 9.59 6.71
CA PHE A 193 12.64 9.69 5.89
C PHE A 193 11.96 8.33 5.69
N GLY A 194 12.70 7.39 5.07
CA GLY A 194 12.20 6.13 4.51
C GLY A 194 12.50 4.90 5.36
N THR A 195 12.89 5.12 6.63
CA THR A 195 13.26 4.10 7.61
C THR A 195 14.72 3.63 7.51
N SER A 196 15.35 3.36 8.66
CA SER A 196 16.75 2.95 8.70
C SER A 196 16.95 1.54 8.16
N ARG A 197 18.18 1.19 7.84
CA ARG A 197 18.53 -0.20 7.46
C ARG A 197 18.33 -1.13 8.64
N SER A 198 17.92 -2.36 8.36
CA SER A 198 17.93 -3.44 9.34
C SER A 198 19.33 -3.69 9.89
N VAL A 199 19.36 -4.19 11.13
CA VAL A 199 20.59 -4.48 11.87
C VAL A 199 20.52 -5.92 12.37
N ASP A 200 21.51 -6.73 12.01
CA ASP A 200 21.74 -8.02 12.64
C ASP A 200 22.13 -7.83 14.09
N ARG A 201 21.35 -8.39 15.02
CA ARG A 201 21.65 -8.35 16.45
C ARG A 201 21.99 -9.73 17.02
N SER A 202 22.24 -10.73 16.15
CA SER A 202 22.67 -12.06 16.59
C SER A 202 23.96 -12.03 17.41
N ASP A 203 24.86 -11.08 17.12
CA ASP A 203 25.94 -10.66 18.01
C ASP A 203 25.65 -9.25 18.58
N PRO A 204 25.21 -9.12 19.85
CA PRO A 204 24.88 -7.83 20.45
C PRO A 204 26.11 -6.93 20.67
N LYS A 205 27.33 -7.48 20.59
CA LYS A 205 28.58 -6.71 20.69
C LYS A 205 29.06 -6.21 19.34
N LYS A 206 28.55 -6.78 18.24
CA LYS A 206 28.95 -6.46 16.87
C LYS A 206 27.73 -6.43 15.94
N PRO A 207 26.80 -5.48 16.14
CA PRO A 207 25.66 -5.35 15.26
C PRO A 207 26.12 -5.08 13.82
N VAL A 208 25.59 -5.86 12.87
CA VAL A 208 25.91 -5.70 11.44
C VAL A 208 24.77 -4.96 10.78
N VAL A 209 25.06 -3.75 10.29
CA VAL A 209 24.10 -2.98 9.50
C VAL A 209 23.99 -3.60 8.12
N GLN A 210 22.76 -3.79 7.64
CA GLN A 210 22.51 -4.24 6.29
C GLN A 210 23.17 -3.29 5.27
N ASN A 211 24.11 -3.82 4.48
CA ASN A 211 24.93 -3.04 3.54
C ASN A 211 24.98 -3.68 2.14
N ASN A 212 24.14 -4.68 1.88
CA ASN A 212 24.02 -5.38 0.61
C ASN A 212 22.56 -5.81 0.32
N LEU A 213 22.30 -6.24 -0.91
CA LEU A 213 20.96 -6.63 -1.38
C LEU A 213 20.62 -8.11 -1.11
N ASP A 214 21.28 -8.76 -0.15
CA ASP A 214 20.99 -10.16 0.17
C ASP A 214 19.52 -10.30 0.64
N ALA A 215 18.80 -11.22 -0.01
CA ALA A 215 17.38 -11.45 0.23
C ALA A 215 17.08 -11.82 1.69
N LYS A 216 18.05 -12.33 2.46
CA LYS A 216 17.86 -12.61 3.89
C LYS A 216 17.47 -11.37 4.70
N TRP A 217 17.81 -10.17 4.23
CA TRP A 217 17.47 -8.90 4.90
C TRP A 217 16.11 -8.34 4.52
N VAL A 218 15.54 -8.76 3.39
CA VAL A 218 14.33 -8.17 2.81
C VAL A 218 13.07 -8.42 3.66
N PRO A 219 12.89 -9.61 4.30
CA PRO A 219 11.75 -9.86 5.19
C PRO A 219 11.98 -9.39 6.64
N MET A 220 13.21 -9.01 7.01
CA MET A 220 13.55 -8.75 8.41
C MET A 220 13.37 -7.27 8.74
N GLY A 221 12.51 -6.98 9.72
CA GLY A 221 12.54 -5.72 10.45
C GLY A 221 13.68 -5.67 11.46
N GLY A 222 13.86 -4.52 12.14
CA GLY A 222 14.84 -4.39 13.23
C GLY A 222 15.70 -3.13 13.21
N GLY A 223 15.49 -2.24 12.24
CA GLY A 223 15.93 -0.85 12.32
C GLY A 223 14.91 0.05 13.01
N ASN A 224 15.15 1.35 12.94
CA ASN A 224 14.31 2.40 13.51
C ASN A 224 13.37 2.96 12.44
N GLN A 225 12.07 2.98 12.74
CA GLN A 225 11.05 3.56 11.88
C GLN A 225 11.36 5.01 11.53
N GLY A 226 11.32 5.31 10.24
CA GLY A 226 11.43 6.66 9.71
C GLY A 226 10.23 7.51 10.11
N ILE A 227 10.33 8.80 9.86
CA ILE A 227 9.28 9.76 10.23
C ILE A 227 7.95 9.42 9.53
N LEU A 228 7.96 9.00 8.27
CA LEU A 228 6.73 8.65 7.52
C LEU A 228 6.09 7.35 8.02
N GLU A 229 6.90 6.31 8.30
CA GLU A 229 6.41 5.04 8.84
C GLU A 229 5.85 5.22 10.27
N ARG A 230 6.55 5.97 11.12
CA ARG A 230 6.13 6.18 12.51
C ARG A 230 4.88 7.04 12.60
N THR A 231 4.89 8.21 11.97
CA THR A 231 3.76 9.15 11.97
C THR A 231 3.75 9.90 10.64
N PRO A 232 2.79 9.64 9.74
CA PRO A 232 1.42 9.22 10.06
C PRO A 232 1.06 7.73 9.87
N HIS A 233 1.89 6.91 9.22
CA HIS A 233 1.47 5.56 8.80
C HIS A 233 0.94 4.69 9.95
N ASN A 234 1.72 4.47 11.01
CA ASN A 234 1.28 3.60 12.13
C ASN A 234 0.04 4.16 12.83
N ASN A 235 -0.04 5.48 12.97
CA ASN A 235 -1.19 6.13 13.60
C ASN A 235 -2.47 5.85 12.80
N VAL A 236 -2.45 6.04 11.48
CA VAL A 236 -3.65 5.79 10.67
C VAL A 236 -4.10 4.34 10.76
N HIS A 237 -3.18 3.36 10.79
CA HIS A 237 -3.53 1.96 11.05
C HIS A 237 -4.22 1.77 12.40
N ASN A 238 -3.60 2.27 13.48
CA ASN A 238 -4.10 2.13 14.85
C ASN A 238 -5.48 2.78 15.01
N ASN A 239 -5.66 3.98 14.48
CA ASN A 239 -6.89 4.75 14.59
C ASN A 239 -8.06 4.08 13.84
N ILE A 240 -7.80 3.38 12.73
CA ILE A 240 -8.87 2.62 12.03
C ILE A 240 -9.30 1.38 12.82
N GLY A 241 -8.39 0.72 13.54
CA GLY A 241 -8.73 -0.49 14.31
C GLY A 241 -9.10 -1.70 13.43
N GLY A 242 -9.71 -2.72 14.04
CA GLY A 242 -10.05 -3.97 13.36
C GLY A 242 -8.79 -4.68 12.86
N PHE A 243 -8.69 -4.97 11.56
CA PHE A 243 -7.49 -5.59 10.98
C PHE A 243 -6.32 -4.61 10.84
N MET A 244 -6.57 -3.30 10.74
CA MET A 244 -5.56 -2.32 10.35
C MET A 244 -4.32 -2.25 11.28
N PRO A 245 -4.45 -2.40 12.62
CA PRO A 245 -3.28 -2.45 13.51
C PRO A 245 -2.44 -3.73 13.39
N GLU A 246 -2.95 -4.77 12.75
CA GLU A 246 -2.37 -6.12 12.76
C GLU A 246 -1.42 -6.37 11.58
N SER A 247 -0.59 -7.40 11.70
CA SER A 247 0.26 -7.87 10.60
C SER A 247 -0.54 -8.41 9.40
N ASN A 248 -1.83 -8.68 9.56
CA ASN A 248 -2.74 -9.05 8.47
C ASN A 248 -3.65 -7.88 8.02
N SER A 249 -3.26 -6.64 8.27
CA SER A 249 -4.01 -5.43 7.90
C SER A 249 -4.53 -5.34 6.46
N PRO A 250 -3.90 -5.94 5.42
CA PRO A 250 -4.49 -5.94 4.08
C PRO A 250 -5.77 -6.77 3.96
N ARG A 251 -6.19 -7.51 5.00
CA ARG A 251 -7.54 -8.11 5.05
C ARG A 251 -8.63 -7.04 5.04
N ASP A 252 -8.32 -5.82 5.49
CA ASP A 252 -9.14 -4.65 5.31
C ASP A 252 -8.88 -4.01 3.93
N PRO A 253 -9.88 -3.93 3.03
CA PRO A 253 -9.72 -3.29 1.72
C PRO A 253 -9.23 -1.83 1.77
N ILE A 254 -9.48 -1.09 2.87
CA ILE A 254 -9.01 0.30 2.97
C ILE A 254 -7.49 0.42 3.09
N PHE A 255 -6.78 -0.67 3.44
CA PHE A 255 -5.32 -0.72 3.47
C PHE A 255 -4.71 -0.17 2.19
N MET A 256 -5.27 -0.55 1.03
CA MET A 256 -4.73 -0.13 -0.27
C MET A 256 -4.88 1.38 -0.49
N MET A 257 -5.93 1.98 0.05
CA MET A 257 -6.16 3.43 -0.08
C MET A 257 -5.22 4.20 0.85
N HIS A 258 -5.02 3.68 2.07
CA HIS A 258 -4.04 4.23 3.01
C HIS A 258 -2.62 4.19 2.41
N HIS A 259 -2.17 3.01 1.95
CA HIS A 259 -0.84 2.84 1.36
C HIS A 259 -0.69 3.52 -0.01
N GLY A 260 -1.77 3.69 -0.76
CA GLY A 260 -1.79 4.56 -1.93
C GLY A 260 -1.44 6.02 -1.59
N ASN A 261 -1.86 6.50 -0.41
CA ASN A 261 -1.49 7.85 0.04
C ASN A 261 -0.06 7.91 0.60
N ILE A 262 0.42 6.86 1.26
CA ILE A 262 1.83 6.74 1.67
C ILE A 262 2.74 6.78 0.44
N ASP A 263 2.41 6.02 -0.60
CA ASP A 263 3.15 6.01 -1.87
C ASP A 263 3.11 7.38 -2.57
N ARG A 264 1.97 8.09 -2.52
CA ARG A 264 1.83 9.48 -3.01
C ARG A 264 2.74 10.45 -2.25
N ILE A 265 2.81 10.35 -0.92
CA ILE A 265 3.68 11.21 -0.09
C ILE A 265 5.15 10.92 -0.42
N TRP A 266 5.53 9.66 -0.68
CA TRP A 266 6.91 9.32 -1.04
C TRP A 266 7.39 10.01 -2.33
N VAL A 267 6.51 10.19 -3.33
CA VAL A 267 6.89 10.79 -4.62
C VAL A 267 6.78 12.32 -4.69
N SER A 268 6.27 12.96 -3.63
CA SER A 268 5.95 14.39 -3.61
C SER A 268 7.16 15.30 -3.35
#